data_AF-A0A6M8N0Y2-F1
#
_entry.id   AF-A0A6M8N0Y2-F1
#
_cell.length_a   1.000
_cell.length_b   1.000
_cell.length_c   1.000
_cell.angle_alpha   90.00
_cell.angle_beta   90.00
_cell.angle_gamma   90.00
#
_symmetry.space_group_name_H-M   'P 1'
#
loop_
_entity.id
_entity.type
_entity.pdbx_description
1 polymer ?
#
loop_
_entity_poly.entity_id
_entity_poly.type
_entity_poly.pdbx_seq_one_letter_code
_entity_poly.pdbx_strand_id
1 'polypeptide(L)'
;MARKNERKILSFSTTIRNPRRICEFLAILSKFENQELTHEIIMNIVKDVLKNKLYIPRAMKDILLKNNFEDKNYIFTDEELNYIIQKSPQNHKEKNFELGWESRFDTWYKLMSEFGFCYYSKNKKILISESGKILINAVYDIHNNVFKDDCDESLIGSIFLNALSKYEIGNPYKKNLNYNNPLRVLLKLLQKLKINNKSPLNIKEIPILLCWHNNNTEELYQYIIDLRNENYDLTSIHFNYSDEVIYTKCLELLESNNQKRFKFNQVIKEAVDEYIRKMRITGVISIRGNGKFIDINSDEIEKVKYIINLNSCFTGNYLDDSEANKLNFYNYMAEIDSYLITTKQISTDNTNKKIDKLKEFANIYQAESIKKELMITCSKKQSSKDDLLKLIDRPLRFEFLTAIYLTQNFSNLHVIPNYKSDDEGYPIFTASGGKADIIAFDENTESYIEVSLIQDRTQTANEMIPITRHLQEYIKNSTNNKNKFSVFIAPNIHSDVKTYAQFAKDKFKINIPYYNISDFIAKVEDSEEIIDLNDESLLI
;
A
#
# COMPACT_ATOMS: atom_id res chain seq x y z
N MET A 1 -26.30 21.65 19.79
CA MET A 1 -26.87 20.30 20.03
C MET A 1 -25.80 19.27 19.75
N ALA A 2 -25.59 18.30 20.66
CA ALA A 2 -24.72 17.17 20.38
C ALA A 2 -25.28 16.38 19.19
N ARG A 3 -24.43 16.05 18.23
CA ARG A 3 -24.83 15.26 17.05
C ARG A 3 -25.30 13.89 17.54
N LYS A 4 -26.52 13.48 17.16
CA LYS A 4 -27.03 12.14 17.46
C LYS A 4 -26.09 11.06 16.89
N ASN A 5 -25.98 9.94 17.59
CA ASN A 5 -25.30 8.77 17.05
C ASN A 5 -26.06 8.30 15.80
N GLU A 6 -25.33 7.90 14.78
CA GLU A 6 -25.87 7.48 13.48
C GLU A 6 -25.01 6.32 12.94
N ARG A 7 -25.61 5.48 12.10
CA ARG A 7 -24.87 4.48 11.33
C ARG A 7 -24.00 5.18 10.30
N LYS A 8 -22.78 4.69 10.12
CA LYS A 8 -21.82 5.21 9.14
C LYS A 8 -21.19 4.05 8.41
N ILE A 9 -20.91 4.25 7.14
CA ILE A 9 -20.06 3.35 6.37
C ILE A 9 -18.67 3.23 7.02
N LEU A 10 -18.07 2.04 6.98
CA LEU A 10 -16.65 1.89 7.21
C LEU A 10 -15.90 2.66 6.11
N SER A 11 -15.34 3.79 6.51
CA SER A 11 -14.32 4.48 5.75
C SER A 11 -13.08 4.46 6.61
N PHE A 12 -11.97 4.03 6.03
CA PHE A 12 -10.70 4.39 6.61
C PHE A 12 -10.32 5.82 6.14
N SER A 13 -9.16 6.35 6.54
CA SER A 13 -8.72 7.69 6.15
C SER A 13 -8.21 7.76 4.70
N THR A 14 -8.92 8.49 3.85
CA THR A 14 -8.47 8.80 2.49
C THR A 14 -7.21 9.69 2.45
N THR A 15 -6.80 10.27 3.57
CA THR A 15 -5.61 11.11 3.66
C THR A 15 -4.32 10.30 3.49
N ILE A 16 -4.28 9.07 4.03
CA ILE A 16 -3.12 8.17 3.95
C ILE A 16 -3.61 6.79 3.54
N ARG A 17 -3.58 6.54 2.22
CA ARG A 17 -4.05 5.29 1.61
C ARG A 17 -2.99 4.20 1.55
N ASN A 18 -1.71 4.58 1.41
CA ASN A 18 -0.59 3.65 1.36
C ASN A 18 -0.09 3.39 2.80
N PRO A 19 -0.09 2.13 3.27
CA PRO A 19 0.37 1.78 4.62
C PRO A 19 1.85 2.09 4.91
N ARG A 20 2.75 2.08 3.92
CA ARG A 20 4.15 2.52 4.10
C ARG A 20 4.22 3.97 4.58
N ARG A 21 3.36 4.85 4.03
CA ARG A 21 3.26 6.24 4.48
C ARG A 21 2.80 6.35 5.94
N ILE A 22 2.01 5.40 6.46
CA ILE A 22 1.65 5.40 7.88
C ILE A 22 2.92 5.31 8.75
N CYS A 23 3.85 4.44 8.36
CA CYS A 23 5.12 4.27 9.06
C CYS A 23 5.97 5.56 9.02
N GLU A 24 6.00 6.26 7.88
CA GLU A 24 6.75 7.51 7.73
C GLU A 24 6.23 8.63 8.65
N PHE A 25 4.92 8.78 8.72
CA PHE A 25 4.30 9.75 9.63
C PHE A 25 4.54 9.39 11.10
N LEU A 26 4.49 8.10 11.47
CA LEU A 26 4.83 7.63 12.82
C LEU A 26 6.28 7.95 13.18
N ALA A 27 7.22 7.82 12.24
CA ALA A 27 8.62 8.17 12.45
C ALA A 27 8.82 9.67 12.74
N ILE A 28 8.00 10.54 12.14
CA ILE A 28 7.99 11.96 12.51
C ILE A 28 7.42 12.16 13.92
N LEU A 29 6.32 11.48 14.25
CA LEU A 29 5.67 11.63 15.55
C LEU A 29 6.54 11.12 16.71
N SER A 30 7.32 10.06 16.50
CA SER A 30 8.14 9.44 17.54
C SER A 30 9.24 10.34 18.09
N LYS A 31 9.70 11.33 17.32
CA LYS A 31 10.63 12.37 17.80
C LYS A 31 10.06 13.19 18.97
N PHE A 32 8.74 13.20 19.10
CA PHE A 32 7.99 13.92 20.13
C PHE A 32 7.35 12.97 21.16
N GLU A 33 7.73 11.69 21.17
CA GLU A 33 7.25 10.72 22.16
C GLU A 33 7.51 11.22 23.59
N ASN A 34 6.54 10.99 24.48
CA ASN A 34 6.51 11.44 25.88
C ASN A 34 6.42 12.97 26.11
N GLN A 35 6.46 13.78 25.06
CA GLN A 35 6.20 15.22 25.16
C GLN A 35 4.69 15.51 25.25
N GLU A 36 4.34 16.60 25.90
CA GLU A 36 2.94 17.05 26.01
C GLU A 36 2.47 17.70 24.70
N LEU A 37 1.34 17.26 24.15
CA LEU A 37 0.80 17.77 22.88
C LEU A 37 0.19 19.17 23.03
N THR A 38 1.04 20.18 23.08
CA THR A 38 0.67 21.59 23.02
C THR A 38 0.52 22.08 21.59
N HIS A 39 0.03 23.32 21.39
CA HIS A 39 0.02 23.96 20.07
C HIS A 39 1.41 23.99 19.43
N GLU A 40 2.43 24.38 20.20
CA GLU A 40 3.81 24.49 19.72
C GLU A 40 4.37 23.14 19.25
N ILE A 41 4.12 22.08 20.02
CA ILE A 41 4.52 20.71 19.62
C ILE A 41 3.84 20.29 18.33
N ILE A 42 2.53 20.57 18.18
CA ILE A 42 1.81 20.27 16.93
C ILE A 42 2.43 21.03 15.75
N MET A 43 2.77 22.31 15.92
CA MET A 43 3.38 23.10 14.86
C MET A 43 4.77 22.60 14.48
N ASN A 44 5.57 22.12 15.44
CA ASN A 44 6.86 21.49 15.16
C ASN A 44 6.69 20.16 14.41
N ILE A 45 5.70 19.34 14.77
CA ILE A 45 5.37 18.13 14.01
C ILE A 45 4.94 18.49 12.57
N VAL A 46 4.12 19.52 12.39
CA VAL A 46 3.71 20.01 11.06
C VAL A 46 4.92 20.44 10.24
N LYS A 47 5.87 21.17 10.83
CA LYS A 47 7.13 21.54 10.17
C LYS A 47 7.91 20.32 9.74
N ASP A 48 8.06 19.32 10.59
CA ASP A 48 8.78 18.09 10.25
C ASP A 48 8.09 17.30 9.14
N VAL A 49 6.75 17.22 9.15
CA VAL A 49 5.96 16.61 8.07
C VAL A 49 6.19 17.33 6.73
N LEU A 50 6.22 18.66 6.73
CA LEU A 50 6.48 19.48 5.54
C LEU A 50 7.93 19.37 5.06
N LYS A 51 8.89 19.41 6.00
CA LYS A 51 10.32 19.27 5.74
C LYS A 51 10.66 17.95 5.06
N ASN A 52 10.01 16.87 5.49
CA ASN A 52 10.13 15.53 4.90
C ASN A 52 9.16 15.30 3.72
N LYS A 53 8.43 16.34 3.28
CA LYS A 53 7.53 16.32 2.11
C LYS A 53 6.45 15.25 2.18
N LEU A 54 6.14 14.77 3.38
CA LEU A 54 5.07 13.82 3.64
C LEU A 54 3.69 14.46 3.42
N TYR A 55 3.61 15.79 3.44
CA TYR A 55 2.44 16.55 3.01
C TYR A 55 2.86 17.74 2.15
N ILE A 56 2.13 17.95 1.04
CA ILE A 56 2.28 19.10 0.17
C ILE A 56 0.98 19.91 0.22
N PRO A 57 1.00 21.19 0.66
CA PRO A 57 -0.20 22.00 0.76
C PRO A 57 -0.82 22.31 -0.62
N ARG A 58 -2.07 21.92 -0.84
CA ARG A 58 -2.75 22.09 -2.15
C ARG A 58 -3.04 23.56 -2.50
N ALA A 59 -3.24 24.41 -1.49
CA ALA A 59 -3.59 25.82 -1.67
C ALA A 59 -2.38 26.72 -2.00
N MET A 60 -1.17 26.14 -2.09
CA MET A 60 0.03 26.89 -2.42
C MET A 60 -0.08 27.44 -3.85
N LYS A 61 0.05 28.75 -4.00
CA LYS A 61 0.10 29.42 -5.32
C LYS A 61 1.53 29.75 -5.75
N ASP A 62 2.46 29.77 -4.80
CA ASP A 62 3.87 30.04 -5.03
C ASP A 62 4.50 28.92 -5.87
N ILE A 63 4.96 29.27 -7.07
CA ILE A 63 5.54 28.32 -8.04
C ILE A 63 6.92 27.86 -7.56
N LEU A 64 7.68 28.75 -6.92
CA LEU A 64 9.03 28.47 -6.45
C LEU A 64 8.99 27.43 -5.34
N LEU A 65 8.08 27.62 -4.36
CA LEU A 65 7.88 26.63 -3.30
C LEU A 65 7.33 25.30 -3.83
N LYS A 66 6.44 25.31 -4.83
CA LYS A 66 5.99 24.07 -5.49
C LYS A 66 7.15 23.31 -6.10
N ASN A 67 8.03 24.00 -6.83
CA ASN A 67 9.23 23.39 -7.41
C ASN A 67 10.14 22.83 -6.31
N ASN A 68 10.30 23.53 -5.19
CA ASN A 68 11.08 23.05 -4.03
C ASN A 68 10.45 21.81 -3.37
N PHE A 69 9.12 21.67 -3.38
CA PHE A 69 8.46 20.44 -2.95
C PHE A 69 8.66 19.28 -3.94
N GLU A 70 8.81 19.58 -5.23
CA GLU A 70 9.07 18.56 -6.25
C GLU A 70 10.53 18.09 -6.28
N ASP A 71 11.49 18.96 -5.94
CA ASP A 71 12.89 18.61 -5.78
C ASP A 71 13.14 17.93 -4.44
N LYS A 72 13.22 16.59 -4.37
CA LYS A 72 13.43 15.87 -3.10
C LYS A 72 14.69 16.28 -2.32
N ASN A 73 15.68 16.89 -2.98
CA ASN A 73 16.94 17.29 -2.37
C ASN A 73 16.88 18.65 -1.68
N TYR A 74 15.87 19.44 -2.01
CA TYR A 74 15.67 20.72 -1.36
C TYR A 74 15.31 20.51 0.10
N ILE A 75 16.12 21.07 1.00
CA ILE A 75 15.87 21.07 2.44
C ILE A 75 15.30 22.44 2.79
N PHE A 76 14.05 22.47 3.22
CA PHE A 76 13.43 23.70 3.70
C PHE A 76 14.08 24.17 5.00
N THR A 77 14.38 25.47 5.04
CA THR A 77 14.75 26.20 6.26
C THR A 77 13.53 26.42 7.15
N ASP A 78 13.73 26.69 8.44
CA ASP A 78 12.62 26.97 9.35
C ASP A 78 11.82 28.22 8.96
N GLU A 79 12.49 29.24 8.40
CA GLU A 79 11.84 30.44 7.87
C GLU A 79 10.89 30.11 6.71
N GLU A 80 11.33 29.28 5.78
CA GLU A 80 10.48 28.82 4.68
C GLU A 80 9.31 27.96 5.17
N LEU A 81 9.54 27.07 6.14
CA LEU A 81 8.47 26.25 6.71
C LEU A 81 7.42 27.12 7.42
N ASN A 82 7.84 28.13 8.19
CA ASN A 82 6.95 29.11 8.79
C ASN A 82 6.15 29.87 7.72
N TYR A 83 6.83 30.31 6.65
CA TYR A 83 6.19 30.98 5.54
C TYR A 83 5.16 30.08 4.82
N ILE A 84 5.49 28.81 4.58
CA ILE A 84 4.59 27.82 3.99
C ILE A 84 3.33 27.66 4.84
N ILE A 85 3.50 27.51 6.16
CA ILE A 85 2.42 27.36 7.13
C ILE A 85 1.49 28.57 7.10
N GLN A 86 2.05 29.78 7.09
CA GLN A 86 1.29 31.03 7.07
C GLN A 86 0.55 31.25 5.74
N LYS A 87 1.19 30.94 4.61
CA LYS A 87 0.63 31.14 3.26
C LYS A 87 -0.28 30.01 2.78
N SER A 88 -0.26 28.87 3.47
CA SER A 88 -1.10 27.71 3.15
C SER A 88 -2.02 27.31 4.32
N PRO A 89 -2.86 28.24 4.82
CA PRO A 89 -3.74 27.93 5.93
C PRO A 89 -4.69 26.80 5.55
N GLN A 90 -4.91 25.89 6.49
CA GLN A 90 -5.82 24.75 6.29
C GLN A 90 -7.24 25.15 6.66
N ASN A 91 -8.23 24.62 5.93
CA ASN A 91 -9.65 24.85 6.21
C ASN A 91 -10.33 23.58 6.71
N HIS A 92 -9.85 23.08 7.85
CA HIS A 92 -10.34 21.86 8.50
C HIS A 92 -10.53 22.12 9.99
N LYS A 93 -11.64 21.63 10.55
CA LYS A 93 -11.93 21.69 12.00
C LYS A 93 -12.24 20.28 12.51
N GLU A 94 -11.38 19.79 13.37
CA GLU A 94 -11.59 18.57 14.15
C GLU A 94 -11.98 18.92 15.59
N LYS A 95 -12.67 17.99 16.25
CA LYS A 95 -13.06 18.17 17.66
C LYS A 95 -11.79 18.26 18.51
N ASN A 96 -11.77 19.17 19.50
CA ASN A 96 -10.66 19.43 20.42
C ASN A 96 -9.39 20.08 19.82
N PHE A 97 -9.31 20.27 18.50
CA PHE A 97 -8.19 20.95 17.83
C PHE A 97 -8.61 22.27 17.21
N GLU A 98 -7.72 23.26 17.13
CA GLU A 98 -8.01 24.53 16.48
C GLU A 98 -8.27 24.36 14.97
N LEU A 99 -9.08 25.26 14.41
CA LEU A 99 -9.30 25.31 12.96
C LEU A 99 -7.94 25.56 12.29
N GLY A 100 -7.57 24.74 11.30
CA GLY A 100 -6.33 24.91 10.56
C GLY A 100 -5.36 23.75 10.76
N TRP A 101 -4.08 24.08 10.98
CA TRP A 101 -2.99 23.10 11.01
C TRP A 101 -3.12 22.08 12.14
N GLU A 102 -3.68 22.47 13.29
CA GLU A 102 -3.94 21.51 14.36
C GLU A 102 -4.96 20.45 13.99
N SER A 103 -6.07 20.87 13.38
CA SER A 103 -7.05 19.91 12.87
C SER A 103 -6.47 19.08 11.74
N ARG A 104 -5.57 19.65 10.92
CA ARG A 104 -4.88 18.90 9.87
C ARG A 104 -3.96 17.82 10.44
N PHE A 105 -3.25 18.11 11.53
CA PHE A 105 -2.47 17.13 12.28
C PHE A 105 -3.35 15.93 12.70
N ASP A 106 -4.53 16.18 13.26
CA ASP A 106 -5.46 15.10 13.64
C ASP A 106 -5.84 14.23 12.44
N THR A 107 -6.10 14.82 11.26
CA THR A 107 -6.42 14.04 10.05
C THR A 107 -5.31 13.13 9.55
N TRP A 108 -4.05 13.38 9.93
CA TRP A 108 -2.92 12.51 9.61
C TRP A 108 -2.82 11.32 10.57
N TYR A 109 -2.92 11.58 11.87
CA TYR A 109 -2.58 10.60 12.90
C TYR A 109 -3.77 9.82 13.46
N LYS A 110 -4.99 10.32 13.31
CA LYS A 110 -6.18 9.69 13.90
C LYS A 110 -6.36 8.21 13.53
N LEU A 111 -6.14 7.85 12.26
CA LEU A 111 -6.22 6.45 11.83
C LEU A 111 -5.14 5.57 12.50
N MET A 112 -3.96 6.13 12.74
CA MET A 112 -2.87 5.42 13.41
C MET A 112 -3.21 5.16 14.88
N SER A 113 -3.90 6.11 15.52
CA SER A 113 -4.46 5.92 16.86
C SER A 113 -5.61 4.93 16.91
N GLU A 114 -6.46 4.91 15.88
CA GLU A 114 -7.48 3.88 15.70
C GLU A 114 -6.88 2.47 15.55
N PHE A 115 -5.68 2.34 14.97
CA PHE A 115 -4.95 1.07 14.89
C PHE A 115 -4.07 0.77 16.10
N GLY A 116 -4.04 1.65 17.10
CA GLY A 116 -3.24 1.47 18.32
C GLY A 116 -1.74 1.65 18.10
N PHE A 117 -1.30 2.29 17.02
CA PHE A 117 0.12 2.55 16.75
C PHE A 117 0.66 3.73 17.55
N CYS A 118 -0.20 4.72 17.83
CA CYS A 118 0.12 5.86 18.67
C CYS A 118 -1.10 6.37 19.44
N TYR A 119 -0.87 7.13 20.50
CA TYR A 119 -1.91 7.87 21.21
C TYR A 119 -1.49 9.32 21.38
N TYR A 120 -2.43 10.23 21.18
CA TYR A 120 -2.24 11.64 21.43
C TYR A 120 -3.55 12.27 21.90
N SER A 121 -3.42 13.29 22.75
CA SER A 121 -4.52 14.14 23.19
C SER A 121 -3.97 15.49 23.63
N LYS A 122 -4.75 16.56 23.47
CA LYS A 122 -4.34 17.91 23.85
C LYS A 122 -3.89 17.95 25.31
N ASN A 123 -2.71 18.53 25.55
CA ASN A 123 -2.13 18.66 26.88
C ASN A 123 -1.91 17.30 27.58
N LYS A 124 -1.69 16.23 26.80
CA LYS A 124 -1.30 14.90 27.26
C LYS A 124 -0.06 14.44 26.54
N LYS A 125 0.63 13.47 27.13
CA LYS A 125 1.82 12.86 26.53
C LYS A 125 1.46 12.12 25.25
N ILE A 126 2.29 12.30 24.22
CA ILE A 126 2.28 11.47 23.01
C ILE A 126 2.87 10.11 23.38
N LEU A 127 2.20 9.02 23.00
CA LEU A 127 2.65 7.65 23.24
C LEU A 127 2.79 6.92 21.91
N ILE A 128 3.85 6.12 21.77
CA ILE A 128 4.01 5.18 20.66
C ILE A 128 3.97 3.76 21.22
N SER A 129 3.15 2.90 20.63
CA SER A 129 3.05 1.50 21.07
C SER A 129 4.21 0.67 20.53
N GLU A 130 4.42 -0.53 21.08
CA GLU A 130 5.44 -1.45 20.55
C GLU A 130 5.17 -1.82 19.08
N SER A 131 3.91 -1.99 18.67
CA SER A 131 3.57 -2.19 17.26
C SER A 131 3.90 -0.95 16.42
N GLY A 132 3.66 0.26 16.94
CA GLY A 132 4.08 1.51 16.32
C GLY A 132 5.61 1.60 16.16
N LYS A 133 6.39 1.20 17.17
CA LYS A 133 7.86 1.19 17.13
C LYS A 133 8.39 0.20 16.10
N ILE A 134 7.78 -0.99 15.97
CA ILE A 134 8.14 -1.96 14.93
C ILE A 134 7.94 -1.35 13.53
N LEU A 135 6.82 -0.67 13.30
CA LEU A 135 6.56 0.02 12.02
C LEU A 135 7.57 1.13 11.73
N ILE A 136 7.93 1.93 12.75
CA ILE A 136 8.94 2.99 12.61
C ILE A 136 10.28 2.37 12.22
N ASN A 137 10.73 1.34 12.94
CA ASN A 137 12.00 0.66 12.68
C ASN A 137 12.05 0.00 11.31
N ALA A 138 10.90 -0.35 10.71
CA ALA A 138 10.84 -0.90 9.36
C ALA A 138 11.16 0.13 8.25
N VAL A 139 11.03 1.44 8.53
CA VAL A 139 11.23 2.49 7.52
C VAL A 139 12.23 3.58 7.94
N TYR A 140 12.65 3.60 9.20
CA TYR A 140 13.42 4.71 9.75
C TYR A 140 14.60 4.20 10.57
N ASP A 141 15.77 4.77 10.32
CA ASP A 141 16.96 4.59 11.14
C ASP A 141 17.01 5.73 12.17
N ILE A 142 16.66 5.40 13.42
CA ILE A 142 16.61 6.35 14.53
C ILE A 142 18.03 6.87 14.87
N HIS A 143 19.07 6.06 14.69
CA HIS A 143 20.44 6.45 15.04
C HIS A 143 20.99 7.48 14.04
N ASN A 144 20.72 7.27 12.76
CA ASN A 144 21.18 8.15 11.69
C ASN A 144 20.16 9.26 11.35
N ASN A 145 18.95 9.21 11.94
CA ASN A 145 17.86 10.17 11.73
C ASN A 145 17.46 10.28 10.25
N VAL A 146 17.43 9.15 9.54
CA VAL A 146 17.12 9.05 8.09
C VAL A 146 16.12 7.94 7.79
N PHE A 147 15.34 8.12 6.73
CA PHE A 147 14.50 7.04 6.19
C PHE A 147 15.35 5.99 5.51
N LYS A 148 14.96 4.72 5.66
CA LYS A 148 15.62 3.57 5.03
C LYS A 148 15.16 3.45 3.58
N ASP A 149 16.07 2.98 2.74
CA ASP A 149 15.81 2.73 1.32
C ASP A 149 14.95 1.48 1.14
N ASP A 150 15.28 0.42 1.88
CA ASP A 150 14.54 -0.84 1.93
C ASP A 150 13.56 -0.91 3.12
N CYS A 151 12.53 -1.71 2.95
CA CYS A 151 11.50 -1.90 3.96
C CYS A 151 11.03 -3.36 3.98
N ASP A 152 10.94 -3.97 5.16
CA ASP A 152 10.31 -5.28 5.31
C ASP A 152 8.78 -5.13 5.30
N GLU A 153 8.21 -5.10 4.10
CA GLU A 153 6.76 -4.99 3.91
C GLU A 153 5.99 -6.18 4.51
N SER A 154 6.63 -7.34 4.66
CA SER A 154 6.03 -8.52 5.30
C SER A 154 5.87 -8.31 6.79
N LEU A 155 6.85 -7.70 7.44
CA LEU A 155 6.76 -7.30 8.84
C LEU A 155 5.66 -6.23 9.02
N ILE A 156 5.60 -5.23 8.14
CA ILE A 156 4.51 -4.25 8.12
C ILE A 156 3.16 -4.97 8.00
N GLY A 157 3.02 -5.87 7.03
CA GLY A 157 1.78 -6.63 6.81
C GLY A 157 1.34 -7.41 8.05
N SER A 158 2.29 -8.00 8.78
CA SER A 158 2.03 -8.73 10.03
C SER A 158 1.51 -7.82 11.15
N ILE A 159 2.04 -6.61 11.28
CA ILE A 159 1.56 -5.62 12.24
C ILE A 159 0.16 -5.09 11.85
N PHE A 160 -0.08 -4.86 10.56
CA PHE A 160 -1.41 -4.50 10.08
C PHE A 160 -2.42 -5.64 10.29
N LEU A 161 -2.02 -6.90 10.14
CA LEU A 161 -2.85 -8.06 10.45
C LEU A 161 -3.21 -8.10 11.94
N ASN A 162 -2.26 -7.86 12.84
CA ASN A 162 -2.51 -7.74 14.29
C ASN A 162 -3.50 -6.61 14.62
N ALA A 163 -3.34 -5.44 14.01
CA ALA A 163 -4.25 -4.32 14.25
C ALA A 163 -5.66 -4.62 13.69
N LEU A 164 -5.75 -5.03 12.43
CA LEU A 164 -7.03 -5.25 11.74
C LEU A 164 -7.78 -6.48 12.25
N SER A 165 -7.09 -7.49 12.80
CA SER A 165 -7.75 -8.61 13.48
C SER A 165 -8.51 -8.15 14.71
N LYS A 166 -8.14 -7.02 15.34
CA LYS A 166 -8.81 -6.45 16.52
C LYS A 166 -9.74 -5.29 16.21
N TYR A 167 -9.45 -4.53 15.14
CA TYR A 167 -10.14 -3.29 14.80
C TYR A 167 -11.67 -3.45 14.71
N GLU A 168 -12.39 -2.57 15.41
CA GLU A 168 -13.85 -2.48 15.41
C GLU A 168 -14.29 -1.16 14.78
N ILE A 169 -15.31 -1.20 13.91
CA ILE A 169 -15.81 0.00 13.20
C ILE A 169 -16.29 1.07 14.19
N GLY A 170 -17.10 0.64 15.15
CA GLY A 170 -17.53 1.49 16.26
C GLY A 170 -16.41 1.51 17.29
N ASN A 171 -15.83 2.68 17.51
CA ASN A 171 -14.76 2.87 18.49
C ASN A 171 -14.75 4.33 18.99
N PRO A 172 -14.01 4.65 20.07
CA PRO A 172 -13.99 6.00 20.66
C PRO A 172 -13.52 7.13 19.72
N TYR A 173 -12.79 6.81 18.64
CA TYR A 173 -12.39 7.78 17.62
C TYR A 173 -13.47 7.97 16.53
N LYS A 174 -14.26 6.91 16.29
CA LYS A 174 -15.36 6.84 15.32
C LYS A 174 -16.62 6.30 16.00
N LYS A 175 -17.34 7.20 16.67
CA LYS A 175 -18.68 6.96 17.23
C LYS A 175 -19.67 6.55 16.14
N ASN A 176 -19.71 5.27 15.82
CA ASN A 176 -20.51 4.66 14.77
C ASN A 176 -21.49 3.69 15.43
N LEU A 177 -22.77 3.75 15.06
CA LEU A 177 -23.76 2.78 15.53
C LEU A 177 -23.56 1.39 14.91
N ASN A 178 -22.88 1.29 13.76
CA ASN A 178 -22.42 0.01 13.24
C ASN A 178 -21.26 -0.48 14.10
N TYR A 179 -21.38 -1.70 14.64
CA TYR A 179 -20.41 -2.29 15.53
C TYR A 179 -20.09 -3.73 15.11
N ASN A 180 -19.01 -3.87 14.36
CA ASN A 180 -18.47 -5.15 13.93
C ASN A 180 -16.95 -5.08 13.81
N ASN A 181 -16.32 -6.24 13.61
CA ASN A 181 -14.93 -6.37 13.23
C ASN A 181 -14.84 -6.67 11.72
N PRO A 182 -14.42 -5.70 10.87
CA PRO A 182 -14.51 -5.82 9.42
C PRO A 182 -13.74 -6.99 8.84
N LEU A 183 -12.50 -7.20 9.30
CA LEU A 183 -11.66 -8.28 8.81
C LEU A 183 -12.22 -9.64 9.21
N ARG A 184 -12.62 -9.83 10.47
CA ARG A 184 -13.20 -11.10 10.94
C ARG A 184 -14.51 -11.41 10.23
N VAL A 185 -15.39 -10.42 10.05
CA VAL A 185 -16.65 -10.60 9.33
C VAL A 185 -16.40 -10.97 7.86
N LEU A 186 -15.46 -10.30 7.19
CA LEU A 186 -15.04 -10.66 5.83
C LEU A 186 -14.55 -12.11 5.76
N LEU A 187 -13.60 -12.50 6.61
CA LEU A 187 -13.00 -13.83 6.59
C LEU A 187 -14.04 -14.93 6.87
N LYS A 188 -14.96 -14.70 7.83
CA LYS A 188 -16.07 -15.62 8.11
C LYS A 188 -17.02 -15.72 6.91
N LEU A 189 -17.35 -14.60 6.26
CA LEU A 189 -18.21 -14.58 5.08
C LEU A 189 -17.57 -15.36 3.92
N LEU A 190 -16.30 -15.12 3.63
CA LEU A 190 -15.56 -15.82 2.58
C LEU A 190 -15.47 -17.32 2.86
N GLN A 191 -15.14 -17.71 4.10
CA GLN A 191 -15.14 -19.10 4.52
C GLN A 191 -16.51 -19.75 4.30
N LYS A 192 -17.60 -19.05 4.68
CA LYS A 192 -18.96 -19.56 4.53
C LYS A 192 -19.39 -19.68 3.07
N LEU A 193 -19.07 -18.70 2.22
CA LEU A 193 -19.28 -18.78 0.76
C LEU A 193 -18.58 -20.02 0.18
N LYS A 194 -17.31 -20.24 0.56
CA LYS A 194 -16.52 -21.39 0.11
C LYS A 194 -17.10 -22.73 0.54
N ILE A 195 -17.47 -22.89 1.82
CA ILE A 195 -18.07 -24.13 2.35
C ILE A 195 -19.39 -24.47 1.63
N ASN A 196 -20.14 -23.45 1.19
CA ASN A 196 -21.40 -23.61 0.47
C ASN A 196 -21.22 -23.63 -1.06
N ASN A 197 -19.99 -23.81 -1.56
CA ASN A 197 -19.65 -23.85 -2.98
C ASN A 197 -20.16 -22.64 -3.78
N LYS A 198 -20.14 -21.45 -3.16
CA LYS A 198 -20.51 -20.19 -3.80
C LYS A 198 -19.26 -19.48 -4.30
N SER A 199 -19.41 -18.67 -5.35
CA SER A 199 -18.33 -17.79 -5.79
C SER A 199 -17.87 -16.86 -4.67
N PRO A 200 -16.58 -16.46 -4.64
CA PRO A 200 -16.06 -15.50 -3.67
C PRO A 200 -16.79 -14.16 -3.73
N LEU A 201 -16.45 -13.24 -2.82
CA LEU A 201 -17.11 -11.93 -2.76
C LEU A 201 -16.70 -11.08 -3.96
N ASN A 202 -17.67 -10.60 -4.74
CA ASN A 202 -17.43 -9.67 -5.82
C ASN A 202 -17.12 -8.29 -5.25
N ILE A 203 -16.21 -7.53 -5.87
CA ILE A 203 -15.84 -6.20 -5.39
C ILE A 203 -17.04 -5.25 -5.32
N LYS A 204 -18.01 -5.38 -6.22
CA LYS A 204 -19.26 -4.58 -6.21
C LYS A 204 -20.18 -4.91 -5.03
N GLU A 205 -19.95 -6.02 -4.32
CA GLU A 205 -20.69 -6.40 -3.11
C GLU A 205 -20.03 -5.84 -1.83
N ILE A 206 -18.76 -5.41 -1.89
CA ILE A 206 -18.04 -4.86 -0.73
C ILE A 206 -18.75 -3.66 -0.08
N PRO A 207 -19.39 -2.71 -0.81
CA PRO A 207 -20.16 -1.63 -0.18
C PRO A 207 -21.19 -2.11 0.86
N ILE A 208 -21.81 -3.29 0.64
CA ILE A 208 -22.74 -3.91 1.58
C ILE A 208 -22.01 -4.28 2.88
N LEU A 209 -20.86 -4.94 2.78
CA LEU A 209 -20.00 -5.28 3.93
C LEU A 209 -19.59 -4.01 4.70
N LEU A 210 -19.24 -2.92 4.00
CA LEU A 210 -18.83 -1.67 4.64
C LEU A 210 -19.98 -0.95 5.36
N CYS A 211 -21.22 -1.19 4.96
CA CYS A 211 -22.42 -0.66 5.60
C CYS A 211 -23.03 -1.63 6.62
N TRP A 212 -22.49 -2.85 6.74
CA TRP A 212 -23.02 -3.89 7.60
C TRP A 212 -22.94 -3.50 9.08
N HIS A 213 -23.94 -3.89 9.86
CA HIS A 213 -24.20 -3.27 11.15
C HIS A 213 -23.66 -4.02 12.37
N ASN A 214 -23.45 -5.34 12.27
CA ASN A 214 -23.09 -6.19 13.40
C ASN A 214 -22.10 -7.32 13.00
N ASN A 215 -21.71 -8.18 13.94
CA ASN A 215 -20.85 -9.35 13.68
C ASN A 215 -21.62 -10.59 13.17
N ASN A 216 -22.94 -10.49 12.92
CA ASN A 216 -23.74 -11.62 12.47
C ASN A 216 -23.43 -11.94 11.01
N THR A 217 -22.50 -12.88 10.82
CA THR A 217 -22.08 -13.31 9.48
C THR A 217 -23.12 -14.18 8.79
N GLU A 218 -24.04 -14.82 9.55
CA GLU A 218 -25.13 -15.60 8.96
C GLU A 218 -26.09 -14.69 8.18
N GLU A 219 -26.57 -13.63 8.85
CA GLU A 219 -27.43 -12.62 8.22
C GLU A 219 -26.75 -11.96 7.03
N LEU A 220 -25.45 -11.63 7.15
CA LEU A 220 -24.70 -11.04 6.03
C LEU A 220 -24.59 -12.01 4.85
N TYR A 221 -24.31 -13.29 5.12
CA TYR A 221 -24.26 -14.31 4.08
C TYR A 221 -25.60 -14.44 3.36
N GLN A 222 -26.72 -14.54 4.09
CA GLN A 222 -28.04 -14.63 3.47
C GLN A 222 -28.34 -13.39 2.63
N TYR A 223 -28.05 -12.20 3.16
CA TYR A 223 -28.21 -10.94 2.42
C TYR A 223 -27.43 -10.94 1.10
N ILE A 224 -26.19 -11.42 1.09
CA ILE A 224 -25.38 -11.51 -0.13
C ILE A 224 -25.96 -12.54 -1.12
N ILE A 225 -26.45 -13.68 -0.65
CA ILE A 225 -27.09 -14.68 -1.50
C ILE A 225 -28.39 -14.14 -2.10
N ASP A 226 -29.23 -13.48 -1.30
CA ASP A 226 -30.47 -12.87 -1.75
C ASP A 226 -30.18 -11.78 -2.79
N LEU A 227 -29.19 -10.92 -2.55
CA LEU A 227 -28.73 -9.92 -3.52
C LEU A 227 -28.29 -10.54 -4.85
N ARG A 228 -27.56 -11.67 -4.82
CA ARG A 228 -27.14 -12.39 -6.03
C ARG A 228 -28.33 -12.99 -6.78
N ASN A 229 -29.29 -13.55 -6.07
CA ASN A 229 -30.50 -14.13 -6.66
C ASN A 229 -31.38 -13.04 -7.27
N GLU A 230 -31.64 -11.95 -6.54
CA GLU A 230 -32.36 -10.76 -7.03
C GLU A 230 -31.72 -10.24 -8.33
N ASN A 231 -30.38 -10.14 -8.36
CA ASN A 231 -29.68 -9.68 -9.56
C ASN A 231 -29.78 -10.67 -10.72
N TYR A 232 -29.72 -11.97 -10.45
CA TYR A 232 -29.86 -13.00 -11.47
C TYR A 232 -31.28 -13.03 -12.05
N ASP A 233 -32.31 -12.91 -11.23
CA ASP A 233 -33.71 -12.89 -11.69
C ASP A 233 -33.97 -11.68 -12.61
N LEU A 234 -33.34 -10.54 -12.32
CA LEU A 234 -33.49 -9.32 -13.12
C LEU A 234 -32.64 -9.29 -14.40
N THR A 235 -31.45 -9.88 -14.38
CA THR A 235 -30.45 -9.68 -15.45
C THR A 235 -29.97 -10.97 -16.12
N SER A 236 -30.38 -12.13 -15.60
CA SER A 236 -29.85 -13.46 -15.93
C SER A 236 -28.33 -13.59 -15.74
N ILE A 237 -27.70 -12.69 -14.95
CA ILE A 237 -26.27 -12.68 -14.64
C ILE A 237 -26.09 -12.40 -13.14
N HIS A 238 -25.36 -13.24 -12.40
CA HIS A 238 -25.26 -13.12 -10.93
C HIS A 238 -24.54 -11.86 -10.44
N PHE A 239 -23.57 -11.33 -11.20
CA PHE A 239 -22.65 -10.28 -10.74
C PHE A 239 -22.76 -8.96 -11.52
N ASN A 240 -23.82 -8.78 -12.31
CA ASN A 240 -24.01 -7.59 -13.11
C ASN A 240 -24.77 -6.50 -12.33
N TYR A 241 -24.16 -6.01 -11.25
CA TYR A 241 -24.76 -4.96 -10.44
C TYR A 241 -24.59 -3.58 -11.09
N SER A 242 -25.65 -2.77 -11.07
CA SER A 242 -25.53 -1.32 -11.26
C SER A 242 -25.07 -0.67 -9.95
N ASP A 243 -24.22 0.36 -10.06
CA ASP A 243 -23.70 1.07 -8.90
C ASP A 243 -24.85 1.75 -8.11
N GLU A 244 -25.93 2.16 -8.79
CA GLU A 244 -27.13 2.77 -8.23
C GLU A 244 -27.93 1.81 -7.34
N VAL A 245 -28.06 0.54 -7.74
CA VAL A 245 -28.78 -0.48 -6.94
C VAL A 245 -28.01 -0.76 -5.65
N ILE A 246 -26.70 -0.98 -5.76
CA ILE A 246 -25.85 -1.21 -4.58
C ILE A 246 -25.85 0.01 -3.66
N TYR A 247 -25.78 1.22 -4.21
CA TYR A 247 -25.83 2.44 -3.43
C TYR A 247 -27.15 2.60 -2.66
N THR A 248 -28.27 2.27 -3.28
CA THR A 248 -29.59 2.30 -2.63
C THR A 248 -29.65 1.32 -1.46
N LYS A 249 -29.21 0.07 -1.65
CA LYS A 249 -29.11 -0.93 -0.57
C LYS A 249 -28.18 -0.46 0.56
N CYS A 250 -27.08 0.22 0.25
CA CYS A 250 -26.19 0.79 1.26
C CYS A 250 -26.87 1.87 2.10
N LEU A 251 -27.67 2.75 1.49
CA LEU A 251 -28.44 3.78 2.19
C LEU A 251 -29.51 3.17 3.11
N GLU A 252 -30.15 2.08 2.69
CA GLU A 252 -31.09 1.30 3.51
C GLU A 252 -30.39 0.71 4.74
N LEU A 253 -29.24 0.04 4.56
CA LEU A 253 -28.44 -0.52 5.66
C LEU A 253 -27.94 0.55 6.64
N LEU A 254 -27.69 1.76 6.14
CA LEU A 254 -27.30 2.91 6.95
C LEU A 254 -28.49 3.66 7.57
N GLU A 255 -29.73 3.21 7.30
CA GLU A 255 -30.97 3.85 7.76
C GLU A 255 -31.01 5.36 7.44
N SER A 256 -30.58 5.74 6.23
CA SER A 256 -30.41 7.15 5.86
C SER A 256 -30.64 7.40 4.38
N ASN A 257 -31.35 8.48 4.06
CA ASN A 257 -31.49 9.02 2.69
C ASN A 257 -30.53 10.19 2.38
N ASN A 258 -29.59 10.49 3.28
CA ASN A 258 -28.71 11.67 3.17
C ASN A 258 -27.53 11.44 2.20
N GLN A 259 -27.79 11.63 0.91
CA GLN A 259 -26.78 11.48 -0.15
C GLN A 259 -25.68 12.55 -0.12
N LYS A 260 -25.93 13.71 0.51
CA LYS A 260 -24.88 14.75 0.71
C LYS A 260 -23.82 14.26 1.69
N ARG A 261 -24.25 13.52 2.72
CA ARG A 261 -23.39 12.91 3.73
C ARG A 261 -22.71 11.66 3.21
N PHE A 262 -23.47 10.74 2.64
CA PHE A 262 -22.97 9.48 2.09
C PHE A 262 -22.85 9.62 0.58
N LYS A 263 -21.81 10.30 0.11
CA LYS A 263 -21.67 10.59 -1.32
C LYS A 263 -21.53 9.29 -2.12
N PHE A 264 -22.16 9.22 -3.28
CA PHE A 264 -22.13 8.05 -4.16
C PHE A 264 -20.72 7.48 -4.39
N ASN A 265 -19.80 8.31 -4.90
CA ASN A 265 -18.42 7.89 -5.16
C ASN A 265 -17.66 7.49 -3.89
N GLN A 266 -17.98 8.08 -2.74
CA GLN A 266 -17.36 7.69 -1.47
C GLN A 266 -17.76 6.26 -1.10
N VAL A 267 -19.04 5.92 -1.23
CA VAL A 267 -19.60 4.62 -0.85
C VAL A 267 -19.18 3.53 -1.83
N ILE A 268 -19.32 3.77 -3.13
CA ILE A 268 -19.15 2.73 -4.16
C ILE A 268 -17.71 2.57 -4.62
N LYS A 269 -16.87 3.61 -4.51
CA LYS A 269 -15.51 3.60 -5.07
C LYS A 269 -14.44 3.81 -4.02
N GLU A 270 -14.41 4.98 -3.38
CA GLU A 270 -13.28 5.37 -2.53
C GLU A 270 -13.13 4.46 -1.30
N ALA A 271 -14.23 4.17 -0.59
CA ALA A 271 -14.21 3.32 0.60
C ALA A 271 -13.88 1.86 0.25
N VAL A 272 -14.36 1.36 -0.89
CA VAL A 272 -14.08 0.00 -1.39
C VAL A 272 -12.60 -0.18 -1.71
N ASP A 273 -12.05 0.74 -2.50
CA ASP A 273 -10.65 0.74 -2.91
C ASP A 273 -9.71 0.83 -1.69
N GLU A 274 -10.05 1.67 -0.72
CA GLU A 274 -9.30 1.79 0.53
C GLU A 274 -9.40 0.53 1.40
N TYR A 275 -10.59 -0.06 1.50
CA TYR A 275 -10.82 -1.29 2.24
C TYR A 275 -9.99 -2.44 1.67
N ILE A 276 -10.06 -2.66 0.35
CA ILE A 276 -9.31 -3.73 -0.32
C ILE A 276 -7.82 -3.57 -0.06
N ARG A 277 -7.23 -2.37 -0.23
CA ARG A 277 -5.79 -2.19 0.04
C ARG A 277 -5.40 -2.53 1.48
N LYS A 278 -6.23 -2.17 2.45
CA LYS A 278 -6.00 -2.49 3.86
C LYS A 278 -6.17 -3.96 4.18
N MET A 279 -7.08 -4.63 3.52
CA MET A 279 -7.22 -6.07 3.67
C MET A 279 -6.11 -6.83 2.94
N ARG A 280 -5.61 -6.34 1.81
CA ARG A 280 -4.52 -6.99 1.06
C ARG A 280 -3.17 -6.89 1.77
N ILE A 281 -2.86 -5.76 2.42
CA ILE A 281 -1.57 -5.64 3.11
C ILE A 281 -1.42 -6.65 4.26
N THR A 282 -2.51 -7.21 4.79
CA THR A 282 -2.39 -8.25 5.82
C THR A 282 -1.86 -9.59 5.28
N GLY A 283 -1.82 -9.76 3.96
CA GLY A 283 -1.42 -10.99 3.29
C GLY A 283 -2.49 -12.10 3.30
N VAL A 284 -3.57 -11.97 4.08
CA VAL A 284 -4.58 -13.04 4.22
C VAL A 284 -5.71 -12.99 3.17
N ILE A 285 -5.73 -11.95 2.32
CA ILE A 285 -6.70 -11.75 1.25
C ILE A 285 -6.01 -11.79 -0.10
N SER A 286 -6.57 -12.57 -1.02
CA SER A 286 -6.14 -12.67 -2.41
C SER A 286 -7.15 -12.04 -3.36
N ILE A 287 -6.67 -11.66 -4.55
CA ILE A 287 -7.51 -11.18 -5.65
C ILE A 287 -7.82 -12.36 -6.59
N ARG A 288 -9.05 -12.45 -7.09
CA ARG A 288 -9.50 -13.49 -8.04
C ARG A 288 -10.25 -12.89 -9.23
N GLY A 289 -10.33 -13.68 -10.31
CA GLY A 289 -11.10 -13.32 -11.51
C GLY A 289 -10.66 -12.01 -12.16
N ASN A 290 -9.34 -11.80 -12.29
CA ASN A 290 -8.71 -10.59 -12.82
C ASN A 290 -9.21 -9.29 -12.15
N GLY A 291 -9.15 -9.25 -10.81
CA GLY A 291 -9.54 -8.04 -10.07
C GLY A 291 -11.03 -7.89 -9.82
N LYS A 292 -11.87 -8.91 -10.07
CA LYS A 292 -13.33 -8.81 -9.85
C LYS A 292 -13.80 -9.35 -8.51
N PHE A 293 -13.02 -10.23 -7.89
CA PHE A 293 -13.38 -10.91 -6.65
C PHE A 293 -12.25 -10.86 -5.63
N ILE A 294 -12.62 -10.94 -4.35
CA ILE A 294 -11.69 -11.15 -3.24
C ILE A 294 -11.99 -12.48 -2.56
N ASP A 295 -10.94 -13.18 -2.14
CA ASP A 295 -11.05 -14.46 -1.42
C ASP A 295 -9.95 -14.58 -0.36
N ILE A 296 -10.03 -15.62 0.47
CA ILE A 296 -8.99 -15.99 1.43
C ILE A 296 -7.74 -16.45 0.67
N ASN A 297 -6.58 -15.92 1.08
CA ASN A 297 -5.29 -16.45 0.67
C ASN A 297 -5.08 -17.82 1.32
N SER A 298 -5.09 -18.88 0.51
CA SER A 298 -4.97 -20.26 0.98
C SER A 298 -3.59 -20.58 1.56
N ASP A 299 -2.55 -19.86 1.15
CA ASP A 299 -1.20 -20.00 1.74
C ASP A 299 -1.19 -19.53 3.22
N GLU A 300 -2.16 -18.71 3.62
CA GLU A 300 -2.29 -18.12 4.96
C GLU A 300 -3.47 -18.67 5.78
N ILE A 301 -3.99 -19.85 5.39
CA ILE A 301 -5.22 -20.41 5.94
C ILE A 301 -5.17 -20.65 7.46
N GLU A 302 -4.00 -20.98 8.02
CA GLU A 302 -3.84 -21.21 9.46
C GLU A 302 -3.99 -19.91 10.26
N LYS A 303 -3.43 -18.79 9.76
CA LYS A 303 -3.67 -17.46 10.35
C LYS A 303 -5.14 -17.08 10.26
N VAL A 304 -5.79 -17.36 9.13
CA VAL A 304 -7.23 -17.08 8.94
C VAL A 304 -8.09 -17.86 9.93
N LYS A 305 -7.85 -19.17 10.08
CA LYS A 305 -8.56 -20.00 11.07
C LYS A 305 -8.38 -19.46 12.48
N TYR A 306 -7.17 -19.03 12.84
CA TYR A 306 -6.90 -18.41 14.13
C TYR A 306 -7.71 -17.12 14.32
N ILE A 307 -7.68 -16.20 13.37
CA ILE A 307 -8.39 -14.91 13.42
C ILE A 307 -9.90 -15.09 13.54
N ILE A 308 -10.48 -16.04 12.81
CA ILE A 308 -11.92 -16.33 12.83
C ILE A 308 -12.39 -16.76 14.24
N ASN A 309 -11.51 -17.42 14.99
CA ASN A 309 -11.78 -17.92 16.35
C ASN A 309 -11.42 -16.93 17.45
N LEU A 310 -10.92 -15.73 17.12
CA LEU A 310 -10.64 -14.70 18.13
C LEU A 310 -11.94 -14.18 18.75
N ASN A 311 -11.98 -14.20 20.09
CA ASN A 311 -13.08 -13.67 20.90
C ASN A 311 -12.76 -12.31 21.53
N SER A 312 -11.57 -11.76 21.30
CA SER A 312 -11.15 -10.47 21.82
C SER A 312 -11.99 -9.34 21.20
N CYS A 313 -12.56 -8.48 22.05
CA CYS A 313 -13.30 -7.28 21.68
C CYS A 313 -12.97 -6.17 22.67
N PHE A 314 -13.16 -4.91 22.26
CA PHE A 314 -13.02 -3.80 23.19
C PHE A 314 -14.16 -3.83 24.21
N THR A 315 -13.83 -3.74 25.50
CA THR A 315 -14.81 -3.81 26.59
C THR A 315 -15.34 -2.44 27.01
N GLY A 316 -14.72 -1.35 26.55
CA GLY A 316 -15.19 0.01 26.83
C GLY A 316 -16.39 0.41 25.97
N ASN A 317 -17.03 1.52 26.34
CA ASN A 317 -18.15 2.05 25.58
C ASN A 317 -17.65 2.69 24.28
N TYR A 318 -17.76 1.99 23.14
CA TYR A 318 -17.30 2.49 21.84
C TYR A 318 -17.99 3.79 21.35
N LEU A 319 -19.08 4.22 22.00
CA LEU A 319 -19.76 5.49 21.71
C LEU A 319 -19.30 6.64 22.62
N ASP A 320 -18.50 6.36 23.64
CA ASP A 320 -17.87 7.37 24.48
C ASP A 320 -16.52 7.81 23.89
N ASP A 321 -16.41 9.09 23.53
CA ASP A 321 -15.16 9.68 23.01
C ASP A 321 -14.37 10.43 24.08
N SER A 322 -14.59 10.13 25.36
CA SER A 322 -13.78 10.63 26.47
C SER A 322 -12.31 10.21 26.31
N GLU A 323 -11.42 11.05 26.83
CA GLU A 323 -9.98 10.81 26.72
C GLU A 323 -9.53 9.54 27.46
N ALA A 324 -10.16 9.23 28.60
CA ALA A 324 -9.93 7.98 29.33
C ALA A 324 -10.32 6.76 28.49
N ASN A 325 -11.47 6.82 27.81
CA ASN A 325 -11.94 5.69 27.00
C ASN A 325 -11.13 5.52 25.71
N LYS A 326 -10.67 6.61 25.09
CA LYS A 326 -9.70 6.54 23.98
C LYS A 326 -8.37 5.93 24.40
N LEU A 327 -7.88 6.24 25.60
CA LEU A 327 -6.66 5.64 26.13
C LEU A 327 -6.85 4.13 26.40
N ASN A 328 -7.99 3.73 26.95
CA ASN A 328 -8.33 2.32 27.11
C ASN A 328 -8.37 1.58 25.76
N PHE A 329 -8.99 2.20 24.75
CA PHE A 329 -9.03 1.63 23.40
C PHE A 329 -7.64 1.54 22.77
N TYR A 330 -6.79 2.55 22.97
CA TYR A 330 -5.39 2.51 22.56
C TYR A 330 -4.66 1.32 23.20
N ASN A 331 -4.80 1.12 24.50
CA ASN A 331 -4.14 0.00 25.20
C ASN A 331 -4.59 -1.36 24.62
N TYR A 332 -5.89 -1.55 24.39
CA TYR A 332 -6.43 -2.75 23.73
C TYR A 332 -5.85 -2.95 22.31
N MET A 333 -5.85 -1.90 21.50
CA MET A 333 -5.33 -1.96 20.13
C MET A 333 -3.81 -2.11 20.08
N ALA A 334 -3.08 -1.64 21.09
CA ALA A 334 -1.63 -1.75 21.21
C ALA A 334 -1.14 -3.16 21.54
N GLU A 335 -2.00 -4.06 22.04
CA GLU A 335 -1.63 -5.44 22.37
C GLU A 335 -1.03 -6.18 21.15
N ILE A 336 0.03 -6.93 21.39
CA ILE A 336 0.72 -7.74 20.36
C ILE A 336 0.20 -9.17 20.45
N ASP A 337 -0.42 -9.63 19.38
CA ASP A 337 -0.66 -11.05 19.18
C ASP A 337 0.61 -11.68 18.58
N SER A 338 1.37 -12.39 19.41
CA SER A 338 2.63 -13.00 18.98
C SER A 338 2.42 -14.04 17.89
N TYR A 339 1.26 -14.73 17.83
CA TYR A 339 1.01 -15.72 16.77
C TYR A 339 0.87 -15.03 15.40
N LEU A 340 0.21 -13.88 15.35
CA LEU A 340 0.04 -13.10 14.11
C LEU A 340 1.32 -12.39 13.66
N ILE A 341 2.17 -12.02 14.60
CA ILE A 341 3.40 -11.26 14.34
C ILE A 341 4.62 -12.17 14.14
N THR A 342 4.61 -13.40 14.69
CA THR A 342 5.70 -14.36 14.49
C THR A 342 5.71 -14.79 13.03
N THR A 343 6.77 -14.39 12.34
CA THR A 343 7.05 -14.73 10.95
C THR A 343 7.41 -16.21 10.88
N LYS A 344 6.41 -17.10 10.84
CA LYS A 344 6.64 -18.45 10.30
C LYS A 344 6.89 -18.26 8.80
N GLN A 345 8.14 -18.03 8.43
CA GLN A 345 8.61 -18.28 7.07
C GLN A 345 8.50 -19.77 6.81
N ILE A 346 7.30 -20.25 6.49
CA ILE A 346 7.20 -21.42 5.64
C ILE A 346 7.24 -20.82 4.24
N SER A 347 8.45 -20.68 3.71
CA SER A 347 8.66 -20.39 2.30
C SER A 347 8.16 -21.60 1.50
N THR A 348 6.85 -21.68 1.27
CA THR A 348 6.39 -22.30 0.03
C THR A 348 6.78 -21.31 -1.05
N ASP A 349 7.96 -21.50 -1.62
CA ASP A 349 8.45 -20.72 -2.74
C ASP A 349 7.50 -21.00 -3.92
N ASN A 350 6.40 -20.22 -4.00
CA ASN A 350 5.37 -20.30 -5.05
C ASN A 350 5.89 -19.74 -6.38
N THR A 351 7.20 -19.87 -6.63
CA THR A 351 7.91 -19.38 -7.82
C THR A 351 7.25 -19.89 -9.09
N ASN A 352 6.80 -21.15 -9.11
CA ASN A 352 6.05 -21.71 -10.24
C ASN A 352 4.73 -20.96 -10.49
N LYS A 353 3.94 -20.66 -9.44
CA LYS A 353 2.67 -19.92 -9.59
C LYS A 353 2.89 -18.50 -10.12
N LYS A 354 3.95 -17.82 -9.67
CA LYS A 354 4.32 -16.48 -10.19
C LYS A 354 4.62 -16.54 -11.68
N ILE A 355 5.43 -17.50 -12.10
CA ILE A 355 5.81 -17.69 -13.51
C ILE A 355 4.57 -18.04 -14.35
N ASP A 356 3.72 -18.95 -13.88
CA ASP A 356 2.48 -19.33 -14.57
C ASP A 356 1.54 -18.13 -14.70
N LYS A 357 1.40 -17.32 -13.64
CA LYS A 357 0.60 -16.10 -13.66
C LYS A 357 1.17 -15.06 -14.63
N LEU A 358 2.49 -14.89 -14.70
CA LEU A 358 3.13 -14.01 -15.68
C LEU A 358 2.83 -14.46 -17.10
N LYS A 359 2.94 -15.76 -17.41
CA LYS A 359 2.62 -16.30 -18.74
C LYS A 359 1.14 -16.11 -19.08
N GLU A 360 0.24 -16.33 -18.13
CA GLU A 360 -1.18 -16.03 -18.30
C GLU A 360 -1.40 -14.56 -18.68
N PHE A 361 -0.76 -13.63 -17.96
CA PHE A 361 -0.90 -12.20 -18.19
C PHE A 361 -0.29 -11.75 -19.51
N ALA A 362 0.87 -12.31 -19.86
CA ALA A 362 1.51 -12.06 -21.15
C ALA A 362 0.60 -12.44 -22.32
N ASN A 363 -0.26 -13.44 -22.15
CA ASN A 363 -1.23 -13.87 -23.16
C ASN A 363 -2.56 -13.08 -23.11
N ILE A 364 -3.06 -12.72 -21.93
CA ILE A 364 -4.35 -12.02 -21.77
C ILE A 364 -4.26 -10.55 -22.18
N TYR A 365 -3.20 -9.87 -21.78
CA TYR A 365 -3.03 -8.45 -22.04
C TYR A 365 -2.36 -8.23 -23.39
N GLN A 366 -2.88 -7.31 -24.19
CA GLN A 366 -2.18 -6.88 -25.40
C GLN A 366 -0.90 -6.13 -25.03
N ALA A 367 0.19 -6.35 -25.76
CA ALA A 367 1.48 -5.70 -25.51
C ALA A 367 1.36 -4.17 -25.42
N GLU A 368 0.57 -3.55 -26.29
CA GLU A 368 0.34 -2.10 -26.27
C GLU A 368 -0.37 -1.62 -24.99
N SER A 369 -1.22 -2.46 -24.40
CA SER A 369 -1.86 -2.15 -23.11
C SER A 369 -0.85 -2.19 -21.97
N ILE A 370 0.10 -3.14 -21.99
CA ILE A 370 1.19 -3.22 -21.01
C ILE A 370 2.12 -2.02 -21.12
N LYS A 371 2.55 -1.64 -22.33
CA LYS A 371 3.35 -0.41 -22.55
C LYS A 371 2.67 0.83 -21.98
N LYS A 372 1.38 0.98 -22.25
CA LYS A 372 0.60 2.10 -21.72
C LYS A 372 0.56 2.09 -20.20
N GLU A 373 0.34 0.94 -19.57
CA GLU A 373 0.33 0.83 -18.10
C GLU A 373 1.72 1.03 -17.48
N LEU A 374 2.81 0.65 -18.15
CA LEU A 374 4.18 1.00 -17.77
C LEU A 374 4.38 2.51 -17.74
N MET A 375 3.97 3.20 -18.81
CA MET A 375 4.03 4.67 -18.90
C MET A 375 3.14 5.36 -17.84
N ILE A 376 1.92 4.85 -17.61
CA ILE A 376 1.02 5.33 -16.54
C ILE A 376 1.69 5.16 -15.18
N THR A 377 2.31 4.00 -14.94
CA THR A 377 2.98 3.69 -13.68
C THR A 377 4.19 4.59 -13.45
N CYS A 378 4.90 4.99 -14.50
CA CYS A 378 6.00 5.95 -14.41
C CYS A 378 5.54 7.42 -14.28
N SER A 379 4.27 7.73 -14.57
CA SER A 379 3.73 9.09 -14.51
C SER A 379 3.30 9.53 -13.12
N LYS A 380 3.63 10.77 -12.74
CA LYS A 380 3.09 11.43 -11.52
C LYS A 380 1.66 11.96 -11.70
N LYS A 381 1.17 12.07 -12.94
CA LYS A 381 -0.10 12.74 -13.29
C LYS A 381 -1.24 11.77 -13.59
N GLN A 382 -0.93 10.49 -13.76
CA GLN A 382 -1.90 9.48 -14.17
C GLN A 382 -2.00 8.38 -13.11
N SER A 383 -3.13 7.67 -13.13
CA SER A 383 -3.38 6.52 -12.28
C SER A 383 -4.01 5.42 -13.15
N SER A 384 -3.63 4.17 -12.89
CA SER A 384 -4.22 3.02 -13.58
C SER A 384 -5.74 3.01 -13.41
N LYS A 385 -6.44 2.69 -14.50
CA LYS A 385 -7.90 2.50 -14.53
C LYS A 385 -8.28 1.03 -14.67
N ASP A 386 -7.30 0.16 -14.88
CA ASP A 386 -7.50 -1.29 -14.93
C ASP A 386 -7.95 -1.81 -13.55
N ASP A 387 -8.92 -2.72 -13.55
CA ASP A 387 -9.58 -3.17 -12.33
C ASP A 387 -8.67 -3.94 -11.37
N LEU A 388 -7.68 -4.64 -11.91
CA LEU A 388 -6.69 -5.36 -11.13
C LEU A 388 -5.48 -4.48 -10.80
N LEU A 389 -4.86 -3.88 -11.81
CA LEU A 389 -3.58 -3.18 -11.68
C LEU A 389 -3.70 -1.95 -10.76
N LYS A 390 -4.88 -1.32 -10.66
CA LYS A 390 -5.10 -0.23 -9.69
C LYS A 390 -5.03 -0.68 -8.22
N LEU A 391 -5.21 -1.97 -7.94
CA LEU A 391 -5.17 -2.56 -6.60
C LEU A 391 -3.76 -2.98 -6.16
N ILE A 392 -2.79 -2.97 -7.08
CA ILE A 392 -1.37 -3.23 -6.81
C ILE A 392 -0.68 -1.88 -6.53
N ASP A 393 0.16 -1.81 -5.48
CA ASP A 393 0.88 -0.58 -5.16
C ASP A 393 1.81 -0.19 -6.31
N ARG A 394 2.04 1.12 -6.47
CA ARG A 394 2.67 1.67 -7.68
C ARG A 394 4.08 1.12 -7.97
N PRO A 395 5.02 1.02 -7.00
CA PRO A 395 6.34 0.43 -7.22
C PRO A 395 6.24 -1.06 -7.57
N LEU A 396 5.44 -1.80 -6.81
CA LEU A 396 5.23 -3.24 -7.03
C LEU A 396 4.56 -3.53 -8.39
N ARG A 397 3.67 -2.65 -8.84
CA ARG A 397 3.09 -2.71 -10.18
C ARG A 397 4.13 -2.46 -11.26
N PHE A 398 5.13 -1.60 -11.01
CA PHE A 398 6.20 -1.36 -11.97
C PHE A 398 7.03 -2.63 -12.18
N GLU A 399 7.43 -3.30 -11.10
CA GLU A 399 8.10 -4.61 -11.15
C GLU A 399 7.24 -5.63 -11.92
N PHE A 400 5.97 -5.77 -11.57
CA PHE A 400 5.08 -6.75 -12.20
C PHE A 400 4.87 -6.49 -13.69
N LEU A 401 4.63 -5.24 -14.10
CA LEU A 401 4.44 -4.88 -15.50
C LEU A 401 5.72 -5.07 -16.32
N THR A 402 6.89 -4.75 -15.76
CA THR A 402 8.18 -4.98 -16.42
C THR A 402 8.41 -6.48 -16.64
N ALA A 403 8.09 -7.32 -15.65
CA ALA A 403 8.17 -8.77 -15.80
C ALA A 403 7.22 -9.32 -16.88
N ILE A 404 5.98 -8.83 -16.95
CA ILE A 404 5.04 -9.19 -18.02
C ILE A 404 5.59 -8.76 -19.38
N TYR A 405 6.08 -7.53 -19.49
CA TYR A 405 6.57 -6.97 -20.75
C TYR A 405 7.77 -7.75 -21.30
N LEU A 406 8.74 -8.12 -20.45
CA LEU A 406 9.84 -8.98 -20.85
C LEU A 406 9.34 -10.36 -21.32
N THR A 407 8.38 -10.95 -20.60
CA THR A 407 7.78 -12.24 -20.97
C THR A 407 7.05 -12.18 -22.32
N GLN A 408 6.50 -11.02 -22.70
CA GLN A 408 5.79 -10.84 -23.97
C GLN A 408 6.72 -10.70 -25.18
N ASN A 409 7.91 -10.13 -24.99
CA ASN A 409 8.78 -9.75 -26.11
C ASN A 409 9.94 -10.72 -26.34
N PHE A 410 10.32 -11.52 -25.34
CA PHE A 410 11.39 -12.52 -25.49
C PHE A 410 10.85 -13.94 -25.43
N SER A 411 11.08 -14.72 -26.50
CA SER A 411 10.53 -16.08 -26.65
C SER A 411 11.23 -17.13 -25.78
N ASN A 412 12.54 -16.98 -25.57
CA ASN A 412 13.38 -17.95 -24.85
C ASN A 412 13.87 -17.44 -23.47
N LEU A 413 13.29 -16.34 -22.98
CA LEU A 413 13.70 -15.73 -21.73
C LEU A 413 12.91 -16.31 -20.54
N HIS A 414 13.64 -16.78 -19.54
CA HIS A 414 13.07 -17.13 -18.24
C HIS A 414 13.03 -15.89 -17.35
N VAL A 415 11.82 -15.41 -17.05
CA VAL A 415 11.58 -14.23 -16.19
C VAL A 415 11.08 -14.68 -14.83
N ILE A 416 11.83 -14.38 -13.77
CA ILE A 416 11.51 -14.72 -12.38
C ILE A 416 11.46 -13.44 -11.55
N PRO A 417 10.25 -12.94 -11.19
CA PRO A 417 10.12 -11.79 -10.30
C PRO A 417 10.33 -12.19 -8.84
N ASN A 418 10.92 -11.32 -8.04
CA ASN A 418 11.23 -11.56 -6.64
C ASN A 418 10.20 -10.99 -5.65
N TYR A 419 9.19 -10.25 -6.11
CA TYR A 419 8.04 -9.92 -5.29
C TYR A 419 7.44 -11.15 -4.60
N LYS A 420 6.87 -10.93 -3.41
CA LYS A 420 6.05 -11.92 -2.72
C LYS A 420 4.64 -11.86 -3.29
N SER A 421 4.09 -13.02 -3.63
CA SER A 421 2.76 -13.12 -4.22
C SER A 421 1.72 -13.64 -3.24
N ASP A 422 0.45 -13.45 -3.58
CA ASP A 422 -0.63 -14.26 -3.05
C ASP A 422 -0.57 -15.69 -3.63
N ASP A 423 -1.46 -16.55 -3.15
CA ASP A 423 -1.60 -17.94 -3.61
C ASP A 423 -2.01 -18.11 -5.08
N GLU A 424 -2.30 -17.00 -5.77
CA GLU A 424 -2.66 -16.92 -7.18
C GLU A 424 -1.49 -16.41 -8.04
N GLY A 425 -0.40 -15.95 -7.43
CA GLY A 425 0.74 -15.34 -8.12
C GLY A 425 0.66 -13.81 -8.27
N TYR A 426 -0.36 -13.13 -7.73
CA TYR A 426 -0.45 -11.67 -7.77
C TYR A 426 0.49 -11.02 -6.75
N PRO A 427 1.17 -9.91 -7.09
CA PRO A 427 2.07 -9.23 -6.16
C PRO A 427 1.34 -8.69 -4.91
N ILE A 428 1.84 -9.02 -3.70
CA ILE A 428 1.43 -8.41 -2.43
C ILE A 428 2.51 -7.47 -1.89
N PHE A 429 3.76 -7.92 -1.88
CA PHE A 429 4.89 -7.17 -1.31
C PHE A 429 6.08 -7.16 -2.26
N THR A 430 6.91 -6.13 -2.19
CA THR A 430 8.19 -6.06 -2.92
C THR A 430 9.15 -7.18 -2.51
N ALA A 431 10.22 -7.35 -3.29
CA ALA A 431 11.31 -8.24 -2.93
C ALA A 431 11.88 -7.88 -1.54
N SER A 432 12.35 -8.90 -0.81
CA SER A 432 13.10 -8.68 0.42
C SER A 432 14.48 -8.13 0.09
N GLY A 433 15.05 -7.30 0.97
CA GLY A 433 16.36 -6.68 0.75
C GLY A 433 17.45 -7.71 0.39
N GLY A 434 18.39 -7.30 -0.46
CA GLY A 434 19.47 -8.16 -0.95
C GLY A 434 19.11 -9.02 -2.18
N LYS A 435 17.93 -8.83 -2.77
CA LYS A 435 17.52 -9.49 -4.03
C LYS A 435 17.23 -8.41 -5.07
N ALA A 436 17.53 -8.73 -6.34
CA ALA A 436 17.06 -7.93 -7.47
C ALA A 436 15.54 -7.99 -7.59
N ASP A 437 14.91 -7.02 -8.25
CA ASP A 437 13.47 -7.05 -8.49
C ASP A 437 13.08 -8.23 -9.39
N ILE A 438 13.78 -8.42 -10.51
CA ILE A 438 13.52 -9.52 -11.45
C ILE A 438 14.83 -10.16 -11.87
N ILE A 439 14.84 -11.49 -11.97
CA ILE A 439 15.92 -12.26 -12.58
C ILE A 439 15.45 -12.68 -13.97
N ALA A 440 16.20 -12.33 -15.01
CA ALA A 440 15.90 -12.66 -16.40
C ALA A 440 17.11 -13.40 -17.02
N PHE A 441 16.91 -14.65 -17.43
CA PHE A 441 17.99 -15.48 -17.95
C PHE A 441 17.58 -16.33 -19.15
N ASP A 442 18.53 -16.57 -20.05
CA ASP A 442 18.43 -17.47 -21.19
C ASP A 442 19.62 -18.46 -21.19
N GLU A 443 19.93 -19.06 -22.34
CA GLU A 443 21.05 -19.99 -22.48
C GLU A 443 22.42 -19.35 -22.18
N ASN A 444 22.61 -18.10 -22.60
CA ASN A 444 23.91 -17.42 -22.61
C ASN A 444 24.06 -16.36 -21.53
N THR A 445 22.94 -15.93 -20.92
CA THR A 445 22.88 -14.70 -20.14
C THR A 445 22.05 -14.87 -18.87
N GLU A 446 22.51 -14.25 -17.79
CA GLU A 446 21.81 -14.11 -16.50
C GLU A 446 21.85 -12.65 -16.08
N SER A 447 20.71 -11.97 -16.16
CA SER A 447 20.60 -10.54 -15.88
C SER A 447 19.67 -10.25 -14.70
N TYR A 448 20.00 -9.19 -13.97
CA TYR A 448 19.09 -8.57 -13.00
C TYR A 448 18.36 -7.41 -13.67
N ILE A 449 17.06 -7.31 -13.49
CA ILE A 449 16.29 -6.16 -13.94
C ILE A 449 15.78 -5.45 -12.69
N GLU A 450 16.18 -4.20 -12.53
CA GLU A 450 15.98 -3.39 -11.33
C GLU A 450 15.16 -2.15 -11.71
N VAL A 451 14.04 -1.92 -11.04
CA VAL A 451 13.07 -0.90 -11.41
C VAL A 451 12.86 0.09 -10.28
N SER A 452 12.95 1.39 -10.58
CA SER A 452 12.72 2.43 -9.57
C SER A 452 11.86 3.57 -10.07
N LEU A 453 10.97 4.06 -9.20
CA LEU A 453 10.19 5.28 -9.44
C LEU A 453 10.91 6.56 -8.98
N ILE A 454 12.12 6.44 -8.41
CA ILE A 454 12.99 7.57 -8.06
C ILE A 454 13.49 8.23 -9.35
N GLN A 455 13.52 9.58 -9.36
CA GLN A 455 13.85 10.38 -10.56
C GLN A 455 14.84 11.52 -10.28
N ASP A 456 15.26 11.65 -9.02
CA ASP A 456 16.11 12.73 -8.54
C ASP A 456 17.50 12.18 -8.18
N ARG A 457 18.43 13.03 -7.73
CA ARG A 457 19.82 12.62 -7.46
C ARG A 457 19.97 11.47 -6.45
N THR A 458 18.98 11.22 -5.58
CA THR A 458 19.06 10.09 -4.63
C THR A 458 18.98 8.74 -5.34
N GLN A 459 18.61 8.71 -6.63
CA GLN A 459 18.60 7.51 -7.46
C GLN A 459 19.96 6.79 -7.43
N THR A 460 21.08 7.53 -7.44
CA THR A 460 22.41 6.92 -7.38
C THR A 460 22.66 6.23 -6.04
N ALA A 461 22.40 6.92 -4.93
CA ALA A 461 22.65 6.38 -3.60
C ALA A 461 21.73 5.20 -3.26
N ASN A 462 20.45 5.33 -3.61
CA ASN A 462 19.41 4.41 -3.20
C ASN A 462 19.29 3.19 -4.13
N GLU A 463 19.65 3.32 -5.41
CA GLU A 463 19.49 2.24 -6.39
C GLU A 463 20.85 1.75 -6.89
N MET A 464 21.67 2.63 -7.47
CA MET A 464 22.89 2.20 -8.17
C MET A 464 23.94 1.56 -7.24
N ILE A 465 24.10 2.07 -6.02
CA ILE A 465 25.04 1.52 -5.03
C ILE A 465 24.59 0.11 -4.57
N PRO A 466 23.34 -0.13 -4.13
CA PRO A 466 22.83 -1.47 -3.88
C PRO A 466 22.94 -2.42 -5.07
N ILE A 467 22.52 -2.00 -6.27
CA ILE A 467 22.58 -2.82 -7.50
C ILE A 467 24.01 -3.29 -7.77
N THR A 468 24.99 -2.38 -7.66
CA THR A 468 26.42 -2.71 -7.80
C THR A 468 26.84 -3.81 -6.84
N ARG A 469 26.49 -3.68 -5.55
CA ARG A 469 26.86 -4.67 -4.53
C ARG A 469 26.23 -6.03 -4.81
N HIS A 470 24.92 -6.05 -5.10
CA HIS A 470 24.19 -7.28 -5.39
C HIS A 470 24.76 -7.99 -6.63
N LEU A 471 25.04 -7.25 -7.71
CA LEU A 471 25.62 -7.82 -8.92
C LEU A 471 27.04 -8.35 -8.70
N GLN A 472 27.88 -7.65 -7.93
CA GLN A 472 29.22 -8.15 -7.58
C GLN A 472 29.15 -9.44 -6.76
N GLU A 473 28.27 -9.50 -5.76
CA GLU A 473 28.06 -10.71 -4.97
C GLU A 473 27.54 -11.86 -5.83
N TYR A 474 26.60 -11.58 -6.74
CA TYR A 474 26.07 -12.57 -7.67
C TYR A 474 27.14 -13.14 -8.60
N ILE A 475 27.94 -12.27 -9.23
CA ILE A 475 29.04 -12.69 -10.12
C ILE A 475 30.05 -13.53 -9.33
N LYS A 476 30.44 -13.07 -8.12
CA LYS A 476 31.41 -13.77 -7.27
C LYS A 476 30.93 -15.17 -6.85
N ASN A 477 29.63 -15.33 -6.61
CA ASN A 477 29.02 -16.59 -6.17
C ASN A 477 28.56 -17.47 -7.33
N SER A 478 28.61 -16.98 -8.58
CA SER A 478 28.18 -17.74 -9.74
C SER A 478 29.17 -18.86 -10.08
N THR A 479 28.62 -20.00 -10.49
CA THR A 479 29.38 -21.18 -10.92
C THR A 479 29.36 -21.38 -12.43
N ASN A 480 28.72 -20.48 -13.19
CA ASN A 480 28.57 -20.58 -14.63
C ASN A 480 29.23 -19.39 -15.36
N ASN A 481 29.53 -19.59 -16.64
CA ASN A 481 30.21 -18.61 -17.50
C ASN A 481 29.25 -17.74 -18.30
N LYS A 482 27.95 -17.70 -17.95
CA LYS A 482 26.98 -16.84 -18.63
C LYS A 482 27.31 -15.36 -18.43
N ASN A 483 26.96 -14.55 -19.41
CA ASN A 483 27.04 -13.09 -19.34
C ASN A 483 26.18 -12.58 -18.17
N LYS A 484 26.71 -11.65 -17.38
CA LYS A 484 26.04 -11.10 -16.19
C LYS A 484 26.12 -9.60 -16.15
N PHE A 485 24.96 -8.97 -16.03
CA PHE A 485 24.80 -7.52 -15.92
C PHE A 485 23.48 -7.20 -15.21
N SER A 486 23.26 -5.93 -14.90
CA SER A 486 21.99 -5.46 -14.35
C SER A 486 21.41 -4.33 -15.19
N VAL A 487 20.15 -4.43 -15.59
CA VAL A 487 19.43 -3.36 -16.29
C VAL A 487 18.70 -2.51 -15.25
N PHE A 488 19.03 -1.22 -15.20
CA PHE A 488 18.33 -0.27 -14.35
C PHE A 488 17.29 0.51 -15.15
N ILE A 489 16.03 0.51 -14.69
CA ILE A 489 14.91 1.15 -15.39
C ILE A 489 14.21 2.13 -14.47
N ALA A 490 13.98 3.35 -14.96
CA ALA A 490 13.25 4.37 -14.21
C ALA A 490 12.41 5.29 -15.12
N PRO A 491 11.47 6.09 -14.57
CA PRO A 491 10.75 7.09 -15.37
C PRO A 491 11.69 8.09 -16.06
N ASN A 492 12.78 8.46 -15.38
CA ASN A 492 13.85 9.31 -15.88
C ASN A 492 15.17 8.88 -15.22
N ILE A 493 16.27 9.02 -15.96
CA ILE A 493 17.61 8.69 -15.47
C ILE A 493 18.36 9.97 -15.12
N HIS A 494 18.70 10.13 -13.84
CA HIS A 494 19.48 11.26 -13.36
C HIS A 494 20.91 11.23 -13.94
N SER A 495 21.54 12.39 -14.14
CA SER A 495 22.91 12.48 -14.68
C SER A 495 23.92 11.69 -13.84
N ASP A 496 23.78 11.74 -12.52
CA ASP A 496 24.67 11.07 -11.57
C ASP A 496 24.58 9.53 -11.68
N VAL A 497 23.44 9.00 -12.15
CA VAL A 497 23.32 7.56 -12.44
C VAL A 497 24.18 7.19 -13.63
N LYS A 498 24.19 8.03 -14.67
CA LYS A 498 25.02 7.82 -15.86
C LYS A 498 26.50 7.80 -15.50
N THR A 499 26.94 8.81 -14.76
CA THR A 499 28.33 8.91 -14.27
C THR A 499 28.68 7.73 -13.36
N TYR A 500 27.78 7.30 -12.49
CA TYR A 500 28.03 6.17 -11.61
C TYR A 500 28.07 4.82 -12.36
N ALA A 501 27.23 4.63 -13.39
CA ALA A 501 27.25 3.42 -14.22
C ALA A 501 28.58 3.28 -14.97
N GLN A 502 29.10 4.38 -15.52
CA GLN A 502 30.45 4.43 -16.10
C GLN A 502 31.51 4.10 -15.05
N PHE A 503 31.45 4.71 -13.87
CA PHE A 503 32.35 4.41 -12.77
C PHE A 503 32.30 2.92 -12.37
N ALA A 504 31.12 2.32 -12.30
CA ALA A 504 30.94 0.91 -11.95
C ALA A 504 31.59 0.00 -13.01
N LYS A 505 31.42 0.31 -14.30
CA LYS A 505 32.11 -0.39 -15.39
C LYS A 505 33.62 -0.27 -15.27
N ASP A 506 34.15 0.94 -15.08
CA ASP A 506 35.59 1.16 -15.05
C ASP A 506 36.25 0.57 -13.81
N LYS A 507 35.66 0.79 -12.63
CA LYS A 507 36.21 0.41 -11.33
C LYS A 507 35.96 -1.04 -10.98
N PHE A 508 34.74 -1.52 -11.17
CA PHE A 508 34.30 -2.83 -10.71
C PHE A 508 34.17 -3.86 -11.84
N LYS A 509 34.31 -3.44 -13.10
CA LYS A 509 34.17 -4.32 -14.28
C LYS A 509 32.80 -5.00 -14.34
N ILE A 510 31.76 -4.27 -13.95
CA ILE A 510 30.37 -4.72 -14.04
C ILE A 510 29.58 -3.77 -14.94
N ASN A 511 28.65 -4.31 -15.73
CA ASN A 511 27.80 -3.50 -16.58
C ASN A 511 26.45 -3.26 -15.91
N ILE A 512 26.05 -1.99 -15.86
CA ILE A 512 24.72 -1.56 -15.40
C ILE A 512 24.10 -0.63 -16.44
N PRO A 513 23.69 -1.13 -17.63
CA PRO A 513 22.96 -0.33 -18.60
C PRO A 513 21.69 0.25 -17.96
N TYR A 514 21.37 1.49 -18.32
CA TYR A 514 20.26 2.23 -17.74
C TYR A 514 19.31 2.75 -18.81
N TYR A 515 18.01 2.71 -18.54
CA TYR A 515 17.01 3.18 -19.49
C TYR A 515 15.95 4.00 -18.77
N ASN A 516 15.57 5.14 -19.37
CA ASN A 516 14.27 5.69 -19.03
C ASN A 516 13.19 4.75 -19.58
N ILE A 517 11.97 4.82 -19.06
CA ILE A 517 10.92 3.85 -19.42
C ILE A 517 10.59 3.83 -20.92
N SER A 518 10.70 4.96 -21.62
CA SER A 518 10.44 5.01 -23.07
C SER A 518 11.56 4.36 -23.86
N ASP A 519 12.82 4.64 -23.50
CA ASP A 519 13.99 4.02 -24.12
C ASP A 519 14.02 2.52 -23.86
N PHE A 520 13.62 2.07 -22.66
CA PHE A 520 13.51 0.65 -22.32
C PHE A 520 12.50 -0.07 -23.22
N ILE A 521 11.32 0.52 -23.39
CA ILE A 521 10.26 -0.05 -24.24
C ILE A 521 10.78 -0.23 -25.67
N ALA A 522 11.36 0.82 -26.26
CA ALA A 522 11.90 0.78 -27.61
C ALA A 522 13.05 -0.22 -27.73
N LYS A 523 13.96 -0.23 -26.76
CA LYS A 523 15.10 -1.15 -26.75
C LYS A 523 14.67 -2.61 -26.71
N VAL A 524 13.66 -2.95 -25.91
CA VAL A 524 13.10 -4.31 -25.85
C VAL A 524 12.44 -4.71 -27.17
N GLU A 525 11.77 -3.79 -27.86
CA GLU A 525 11.17 -4.07 -29.18
C GLU A 525 12.21 -4.32 -30.26
N ASP A 526 13.36 -3.66 -30.16
CA ASP A 526 14.49 -3.79 -31.09
C ASP A 526 15.48 -4.93 -30.71
N SER A 527 15.18 -5.72 -29.67
CA SER A 527 16.05 -6.78 -29.15
C SER A 527 15.49 -8.17 -29.45
N GLU A 528 16.37 -9.12 -29.76
CA GLU A 528 16.00 -10.54 -29.94
C GLU A 528 16.32 -11.36 -28.67
N GLU A 529 17.40 -11.00 -27.98
CA GLU A 529 17.90 -11.69 -26.78
C GLU A 529 18.12 -10.70 -25.63
N ILE A 530 18.10 -11.18 -24.38
CA ILE A 530 18.24 -10.28 -23.22
C ILE A 530 19.60 -9.58 -23.20
N ILE A 531 20.64 -10.22 -23.77
CA ILE A 531 21.98 -9.65 -23.88
C ILE A 531 22.00 -8.34 -24.66
N ASP A 532 21.04 -8.13 -25.58
CA ASP A 532 20.94 -6.89 -26.35
C ASP A 532 20.65 -5.68 -25.47
N LEU A 533 20.06 -5.88 -24.29
CA LEU A 533 19.86 -4.83 -23.29
C LEU A 533 21.17 -4.40 -22.60
N ASN A 534 22.26 -5.16 -22.74
CA ASN A 534 23.60 -4.82 -22.24
C ASN A 534 24.30 -3.81 -23.19
N ASP A 535 23.66 -2.68 -23.44
CA ASP A 535 24.19 -1.63 -24.32
C ASP A 535 25.36 -0.90 -23.64
N GLU A 536 26.57 -1.35 -23.97
CA GLU A 536 27.80 -0.79 -23.43
C GLU A 536 28.06 0.66 -23.84
N SER A 537 27.41 1.17 -24.89
CA SER A 537 27.56 2.57 -25.31
C SER A 537 26.98 3.55 -24.30
N LEU A 538 26.05 3.10 -23.46
CA LEU A 538 25.50 3.86 -22.33
C LEU A 538 26.50 4.00 -21.18
N LEU A 539 27.60 3.23 -21.20
CA LEU A 539 28.56 3.11 -20.13
C LEU A 539 29.91 3.78 -20.44
N ILE A 540 29.97 4.60 -21.50
CA ILE A 540 31.18 5.28 -22.01
C ILE A 540 31.12 6.78 -21.75
#